data_AF-A0A5C7LFG1-F1
#
_entry.id   AF-A0A5C7LFG1-F1
#
_cell.length_a   1.000
_cell.length_b   1.000
_cell.length_c   1.000
_cell.angle_alpha   90.00
_cell.angle_beta   90.00
_cell.angle_gamma   90.00
#
_symmetry.space_group_name_H-M   'P 1'
#
loop_
_entity.id
_entity.type
_entity.pdbx_description
1 polymer ?
#
loop_
_entity_poly.entity_id
_entity_poly.type
_entity_poly.pdbx_seq_one_letter_code
_entity_poly.pdbx_strand_id
1 'polypeptide(L)'
;MPEPTVVHRLGQFLGEEMEERGWTSFDVAARMGSDMAVDALFVDMVLVIDRPNAVISVHDYRRLEKAFGVSEGFFERLDADWRKQPDRLAPYSPPDHILAGTAS
;
A
#
# COMPACT_ATOMS: atom_id res chain seq x y z
N MET A 1 0.52 -17.44 -27.65
CA MET A 1 -0.30 -16.46 -26.91
C MET A 1 0.63 -15.75 -25.94
N PRO A 2 0.64 -14.41 -25.86
CA PRO A 2 1.34 -13.74 -24.77
C PRO A 2 0.70 -14.17 -23.44
N GLU A 3 1.52 -14.35 -22.40
CA GLU A 3 1.01 -14.60 -21.06
C GLU A 3 0.20 -13.39 -20.59
N PRO A 4 -0.90 -13.61 -19.84
CA PRO A 4 -1.70 -12.51 -19.31
C PRO A 4 -0.85 -11.65 -18.37
N THR A 5 -0.88 -10.33 -18.58
CA THR A 5 -0.19 -9.36 -17.71
C THR A 5 -0.74 -9.45 -16.28
N VAL A 6 0.14 -9.77 -15.33
CA VAL A 6 -0.15 -9.74 -13.89
C VAL A 6 -0.28 -8.29 -13.44
N VAL A 7 -1.26 -8.02 -12.57
CA VAL A 7 -1.48 -6.68 -12.00
C VAL A 7 -1.05 -6.68 -10.54
N HIS A 8 -0.23 -5.71 -10.18
CA HIS A 8 0.26 -5.52 -8.81
C HIS A 8 -0.71 -4.62 -8.02
N ARG A 9 -0.87 -4.94 -6.73
CA ARG A 9 -1.68 -4.14 -5.81
C ARG A 9 -0.87 -2.97 -5.29
N LEU A 10 -1.56 -1.90 -4.91
CA LEU A 10 -0.92 -0.85 -4.12
C LEU A 10 -0.30 -1.41 -2.84
N GLY A 11 -1.05 -2.23 -2.08
CA GLY A 11 -0.54 -2.86 -0.86
C GLY A 11 0.71 -3.72 -1.09
N GLN A 12 0.82 -4.40 -2.23
CA GLN A 12 2.03 -5.16 -2.58
C GLN A 12 3.23 -4.23 -2.74
N PHE A 13 3.10 -3.18 -3.56
CA PHE A 13 4.17 -2.21 -3.77
C PHE A 13 4.62 -1.57 -2.44
N LEU A 14 3.66 -1.14 -1.61
CA LEU A 14 3.96 -0.51 -0.33
C LEU A 14 4.71 -1.47 0.59
N GLY A 15 4.27 -2.72 0.70
CA GLY A 15 4.90 -3.68 1.59
C GLY A 15 6.28 -4.13 1.12
N GLU A 16 6.51 -4.26 -0.19
CA GLU A 16 7.85 -4.51 -0.76
C GLU A 16 8.81 -3.36 -0.45
N GLU A 17 8.39 -2.11 -0.66
CA GLU A 17 9.18 -0.93 -0.31
C GLU A 17 9.46 -0.83 1.20
N MET A 18 8.48 -1.16 2.03
CA MET A 18 8.63 -1.18 3.48
C MET A 18 9.64 -2.26 3.91
N GLU A 19 9.55 -3.46 3.36
CA GLU A 19 10.48 -4.56 3.65
C GLU A 19 11.91 -4.20 3.22
N GLU A 20 12.12 -3.68 2.02
CA GLU A 20 13.44 -3.28 1.52
C GLU A 20 14.08 -2.17 2.37
N ARG A 21 13.27 -1.25 2.90
CA ARG A 21 13.73 -0.14 3.73
C ARG A 21 13.80 -0.48 5.23
N GLY A 22 13.36 -1.67 5.63
CA GLY A 22 13.22 -2.07 7.03
C GLY A 22 12.24 -1.18 7.80
N TRP A 23 11.15 -0.76 7.15
CA TRP A 23 10.13 0.11 7.73
C TRP A 23 8.91 -0.68 8.20
N THR A 24 8.34 -0.22 9.31
CA THR A 24 7.02 -0.63 9.80
C THR A 24 5.94 0.34 9.32
N SER A 25 4.66 0.01 9.50
CA SER A 25 3.58 0.97 9.22
C SER A 25 3.63 2.19 10.13
N PHE A 26 4.21 2.09 11.34
CA PHE A 26 4.52 3.25 12.17
C PHE A 26 5.60 4.16 11.56
N ASP A 27 6.62 3.60 10.93
CA ASP A 27 7.63 4.37 10.21
C ASP A 27 7.01 5.15 9.05
N VAL A 28 6.13 4.50 8.28
CA VAL A 28 5.39 5.15 7.19
C VAL A 28 4.48 6.25 7.75
N ALA A 29 3.72 5.96 8.80
CA ALA A 29 2.83 6.91 9.46
C ALA A 29 3.56 8.17 9.94
N ALA A 30 4.73 8.02 10.56
CA ALA A 30 5.57 9.13 11.00
C ALA A 30 6.01 10.05 9.83
N ARG A 31 6.11 9.51 8.61
CA ARG A 31 6.49 10.25 7.40
C ARG A 31 5.29 10.86 6.65
N MET A 32 4.08 10.32 6.84
CA MET A 32 2.85 10.87 6.26
C MET A 32 2.46 12.24 6.84
N GLY A 33 2.87 12.51 8.09
CA GLY A 33 2.81 13.84 8.70
C GLY A 33 1.42 14.29 9.19
N SER A 34 0.53 13.35 9.50
CA SER A 34 -0.78 13.59 10.10
C SER A 34 -0.86 12.93 11.49
N ASP A 35 -2.04 12.43 11.87
CA ASP A 35 -2.22 11.61 13.07
C ASP A 35 -1.58 10.22 12.89
N MET A 36 -0.56 9.94 13.70
CA MET A 36 0.23 8.72 13.59
C MET A 36 -0.58 7.43 13.74
N ALA A 37 -1.59 7.41 14.62
CA ALA A 37 -2.38 6.19 14.87
C ALA A 37 -3.35 5.92 13.72
N VAL A 38 -3.99 6.96 13.19
CA VAL A 38 -4.84 6.87 12.00
C VAL A 38 -4.02 6.43 10.79
N ASP A 39 -2.78 6.89 10.68
CA ASP A 39 -1.93 6.65 9.51
C ASP A 39 -1.38 5.24 9.51
N ALA A 40 -0.96 4.75 10.67
CA ALA A 40 -0.54 3.37 10.82
C ALA A 40 -1.70 2.41 10.50
N LEU A 41 -2.92 2.70 11.01
CA LEU A 41 -4.11 1.92 10.69
C LEU A 41 -4.43 1.97 9.19
N PHE A 42 -4.35 3.14 8.56
CA PHE A 42 -4.55 3.28 7.13
C PHE A 42 -3.56 2.42 6.33
N VAL A 43 -2.27 2.48 6.66
CA VAL A 43 -1.25 1.68 5.99
C VAL A 43 -1.51 0.19 6.18
N ASP A 44 -1.76 -0.26 7.42
CA ASP A 44 -2.09 -1.66 7.71
C ASP A 44 -3.32 -2.12 6.89
N MET A 45 -4.37 -1.30 6.81
CA MET A 45 -5.56 -1.59 6.01
C MET A 45 -5.23 -1.73 4.52
N VAL A 46 -4.41 -0.86 3.95
CA VAL A 46 -4.01 -0.95 2.53
C VAL A 46 -3.17 -2.20 2.25
N LEU A 47 -2.33 -2.63 3.21
CA LEU A 47 -1.52 -3.83 3.09
C LEU A 47 -2.34 -5.13 3.15
N VAL A 48 -3.39 -5.17 3.98
CA VAL A 48 -4.16 -6.41 4.25
C VAL A 48 -5.49 -6.51 3.51
N ILE A 49 -6.14 -5.39 3.18
CA ILE A 49 -7.48 -5.40 2.57
C ILE A 49 -7.37 -5.63 1.07
N ASP A 50 -7.71 -6.84 0.66
CA ASP A 50 -7.85 -7.21 -0.75
C ASP A 50 -9.30 -7.00 -1.23
N ARG A 51 -9.70 -5.74 -1.41
CA ARG A 51 -11.05 -5.40 -1.87
C ARG A 51 -11.04 -4.28 -2.90
N PRO A 52 -11.40 -4.53 -4.19
CA PRO A 52 -11.34 -3.51 -5.24
C PRO A 52 -12.38 -2.40 -5.08
N ASN A 53 -13.35 -2.55 -4.17
CA ASN A 53 -14.30 -1.51 -3.81
C ASN A 53 -13.85 -0.66 -2.60
N ALA A 54 -12.71 -0.97 -1.98
CA ALA A 54 -12.07 -0.06 -1.04
C ALA A 54 -11.52 1.13 -1.83
N VAL A 55 -11.97 2.34 -1.48
CA VAL A 55 -11.57 3.57 -2.18
C VAL A 55 -10.56 4.30 -1.32
N ILE A 56 -9.38 4.54 -1.89
CA ILE A 56 -8.36 5.41 -1.32
C ILE A 56 -8.57 6.82 -1.87
N SER A 57 -8.56 7.81 -0.99
CA SER A 57 -8.79 9.19 -1.40
C SER A 57 -7.54 9.82 -2.00
N VAL A 58 -7.73 10.82 -2.86
CA VAL A 58 -6.65 11.71 -3.37
C VAL A 58 -5.79 12.26 -2.23
N HIS A 59 -6.42 12.61 -1.11
CA HIS A 59 -5.72 13.08 0.08
C HIS A 59 -4.74 12.04 0.63
N ASP A 60 -5.09 10.75 0.60
CA ASP A 60 -4.24 9.68 1.10
C ASP A 60 -3.08 9.37 0.13
N TYR A 61 -3.29 9.46 -1.18
CA TYR A 61 -2.19 9.33 -2.15
C TYR A 61 -1.11 10.41 -1.96
N ARG A 62 -1.49 11.66 -1.69
CA ARG A 62 -0.52 12.73 -1.37
C ARG A 62 0.30 12.44 -0.12
N ARG A 63 -0.26 11.69 0.82
CA ARG A 63 0.42 11.36 2.07
C ARG A 63 1.35 10.19 1.88
N LEU A 64 0.97 9.21 1.07
CA LEU A 64 1.88 8.18 0.57
C LEU A 64 3.04 8.80 -0.23
N GLU A 65 2.78 9.83 -1.03
CA GLU A 65 3.84 10.56 -1.74
C GLU A 65 4.88 11.15 -0.79
N LYS A 66 4.43 11.80 0.30
CA LYS A 66 5.35 12.30 1.34
C LYS A 66 6.17 11.18 1.98
N ALA A 67 5.56 10.03 2.23
CA ALA A 67 6.22 8.93 2.93
C ALA A 67 7.26 8.19 2.06
N PHE A 68 6.94 7.93 0.79
CA PHE A 68 7.76 7.10 -0.09
C PHE A 68 8.62 7.90 -1.08
N GLY A 69 8.32 9.18 -1.29
CA GLY A 69 8.97 10.01 -2.32
C GLY A 69 8.55 9.65 -3.74
N VAL A 70 7.37 9.02 -3.89
CA VAL A 70 6.81 8.57 -5.18
C VAL A 70 5.56 9.39 -5.48
N SER A 71 5.40 9.88 -6.71
CA SER A 71 4.31 10.80 -7.05
C SER A 71 2.91 10.23 -6.74
N GLU A 72 1.99 11.07 -6.25
CA GLU A 72 0.56 10.74 -6.07
C GLU A 72 -0.03 10.02 -7.30
N GLY A 73 0.27 10.51 -8.51
CA GLY A 73 -0.27 9.94 -9.76
C GLY A 73 0.21 8.52 -10.08
N PHE A 74 1.32 8.08 -9.50
CA PHE A 74 1.76 6.69 -9.61
C PHE A 74 0.85 5.79 -8.77
N PHE A 75 0.62 6.16 -7.50
CA PHE A 75 -0.26 5.39 -6.60
C PHE A 75 -1.70 5.33 -7.12
N GLU A 76 -2.22 6.46 -7.59
CA GLU A 76 -3.57 6.52 -8.18
C GLU A 76 -3.70 5.57 -9.37
N ARG A 77 -2.69 5.55 -10.26
CA ARG A 77 -2.72 4.68 -11.45
C ARG A 77 -2.59 3.21 -11.09
N LEU A 78 -1.70 2.88 -10.16
CA LEU A 78 -1.51 1.51 -9.68
C LEU A 78 -2.81 0.94 -9.08
N ASP A 79 -3.46 1.71 -8.20
CA ASP A 79 -4.74 1.35 -7.61
C ASP A 79 -5.87 1.25 -8.66
N ALA A 80 -5.93 2.21 -9.59
CA ALA A 80 -6.94 2.19 -10.66
C ALA A 80 -6.77 0.98 -11.60
N ASP A 81 -5.55 0.59 -11.93
CA ASP A 81 -5.28 -0.55 -12.81
C ASP A 81 -5.61 -1.89 -12.13
N TRP A 82 -5.35 -2.01 -10.82
CA TRP A 82 -5.83 -3.13 -10.01
C TRP A 82 -7.37 -3.23 -10.01
N ARG A 83 -8.08 -2.13 -9.72
CA ARG A 83 -9.55 -2.12 -9.67
C ARG A 83 -10.22 -2.52 -10.99
N LYS A 84 -9.57 -2.29 -12.13
CA LYS A 84 -10.06 -2.71 -13.45
C LYS A 84 -9.89 -4.21 -13.71
N GLN A 85 -8.97 -4.87 -13.02
CA GLN A 85 -8.55 -6.24 -13.30
C GLN A 85 -8.28 -7.05 -12.01
N PRO A 86 -9.26 -7.16 -11.08
CA PRO A 86 -9.05 -7.83 -9.80
C PRO A 86 -8.74 -9.34 -9.94
N ASP A 87 -9.15 -9.98 -11.05
CA ASP A 87 -8.91 -11.41 -11.28
C ASP A 87 -7.49 -11.74 -11.76
N ARG A 88 -6.62 -10.73 -11.96
CA ARG A 88 -5.25 -10.88 -12.49
C ARG A 88 -4.16 -10.62 -11.46
N LEU A 89 -4.50 -10.77 -10.19
CA LEU A 89 -3.64 -10.42 -9.08
C LEU A 89 -2.54 -11.46 -8.85
N ALA A 90 -1.34 -10.98 -8.59
CA ALA A 90 -0.32 -11.79 -7.94
C ALA A 90 -0.78 -12.13 -6.51
N PRO A 91 -0.57 -13.37 -6.04
CA PRO A 91 -0.69 -13.67 -4.62
C PRO A 91 0.28 -12.80 -3.83
N TYR A 92 -0.24 -12.12 -2.80
CA TYR A 92 0.55 -11.31 -1.91
C TYR A 92 0.00 -11.41 -0.49
N SER A 93 0.89 -11.46 0.49
CA SER A 93 0.57 -11.33 1.90
C SER A 93 1.70 -10.53 2.54
N PRO A 94 1.39 -9.41 3.21
CA PRO A 94 2.42 -8.61 3.85
C PRO A 94 3.08 -9.40 4.98
N PRO A 95 4.41 -9.29 5.17
CA PRO A 95 5.07 -9.87 6.33
C PRO A 95 4.52 -9.30 7.64
N ASP A 96 4.30 -10.13 8.66
CA ASP A 96 3.68 -9.66 9.92
C ASP A 96 4.52 -8.58 10.64
N HIS A 97 5.84 -8.59 10.44
CA HIS A 97 6.78 -7.67 11.11
C HIS A 97 6.72 -6.23 10.59
N ILE A 98 6.09 -5.99 9.43
CA ILE A 98 5.93 -4.64 8.88
C ILE A 98 4.62 -3.98 9.33
N LEU A 99 3.72 -4.72 9.99
CA LEU A 99 2.42 -4.23 10.49
C LEU A 99 2.58 -3.65 11.91
N ALA A 100 1.73 -2.68 12.28
CA ALA A 100 1.78 -2.02 13.59
C ALA A 100 1.46 -2.95 14.78
N GLY A 101 1.01 -4.18 14.51
CA GLY A 101 0.48 -5.14 15.47
C GLY A 101 1.43 -6.23 15.98
N THR A 102 2.71 -6.25 15.60
CA THR A 102 3.67 -7.27 16.06
C THR A 102 4.72 -6.72 17.02
N ALA A 103 4.28 -5.99 18.05
CA ALA A 103 5.08 -5.87 19.26
C ALA A 103 5.12 -7.26 19.95
N SER A 104 6.30 -7.89 19.96
CA SER A 104 6.59 -9.03 20.84
C SER A 104 6.61 -8.61 22.31
#